data_AF-A0A7X0ZGE9-F1
#
_entry.id   AF-A0A7X0ZGE9-F1
#
_cell.length_a   1.000
_cell.length_b   1.000
_cell.length_c   1.000
_cell.angle_alpha   90.00
_cell.angle_beta   90.00
_cell.angle_gamma   90.00
#
_symmetry.space_group_name_H-M   'P 1'
#
loop_
_entity.id
_entity.type
_entity.pdbx_description
1 polymer ?
#
loop_
_entity_poly.entity_id
_entity_poly.type
_entity_poly.pdbx_seq_one_letter_code
_entity_poly.pdbx_strand_id
1 'polypeptide(L)'
;MPKKLYNEKFKRSLVYLYHQGIPKLTLCEDFGVSIASLARWIKFYNMESIDLNEATNILQMYELKKQKAILEAEVSALSEAIMIFNMETSSVEN
;
A
#
# COMPACT_ATOMS: atom_id res chain seq x y z
N MET A 1 -6.73 -17.71 2.38
CA MET A 1 -6.68 -16.23 2.30
C MET A 1 -5.46 -15.75 3.11
N PRO A 2 -4.38 -15.27 2.46
CA PRO A 2 -3.25 -14.70 3.20
C PRO A 2 -3.74 -13.50 4.01
N LYS A 3 -3.49 -13.50 5.32
CA LYS A 3 -3.81 -12.35 6.19
C LYS A 3 -2.90 -11.20 5.77
N LYS A 4 -3.47 -10.17 5.13
CA LYS A 4 -2.77 -8.89 4.93
C LYS A 4 -2.37 -8.37 6.31
N LEU A 5 -1.09 -8.52 6.65
CA LEU A 5 -0.51 -8.06 7.90
C LEU A 5 -0.27 -6.55 7.78
N TYR A 6 -1.29 -5.77 8.13
CA TYR A 6 -1.14 -4.33 8.27
C TYR A 6 -0.23 -4.03 9.48
N ASN A 7 0.76 -3.17 9.27
CA ASN A 7 1.65 -2.70 10.33
C ASN A 7 0.85 -1.97 11.42
N GLU A 8 1.22 -2.13 12.69
CA GLU A 8 0.55 -1.43 13.81
C GLU A 8 0.58 0.08 13.65
N LYS A 9 1.72 0.65 13.21
CA LYS A 9 1.83 2.09 12.95
C LYS A 9 0.80 2.55 11.91
N PHE A 10 0.66 1.79 10.82
CA PHE A 10 -0.31 2.06 9.77
C PHE A 10 -1.76 2.03 10.29
N LYS A 11 -2.12 1.00 11.09
CA LYS A 11 -3.46 0.90 11.68
C LYS A 11 -3.78 2.11 12.56
N ARG A 12 -2.82 2.51 13.41
CA ARG A 12 -2.99 3.66 14.29
C ARG A 12 -3.05 4.98 13.51
N SER A 13 -2.26 5.16 12.45
CA SER A 13 -2.36 6.32 11.55
C SER A 13 -3.74 6.44 10.89
N LEU A 14 -4.34 5.33 10.44
CA LEU A 14 -5.68 5.33 9.85
C LEU A 14 -6.76 5.71 10.87
N VAL A 15 -6.66 5.18 12.09
CA VAL A 15 -7.56 5.52 13.20
C VAL A 15 -7.40 6.99 13.58
N TYR A 16 -6.17 7.49 13.62
CA TYR A 16 -5.89 8.89 13.89
C TYR A 16 -6.59 9.81 12.88
N LEU A 17 -6.44 9.56 11.57
CA LEU A 17 -7.10 10.34 10.52
C LEU A 17 -8.64 10.31 10.62
N TYR A 18 -9.21 9.18 11.00
CA TYR A 18 -10.65 9.08 11.23
C TYR A 18 -11.11 10.01 12.38
N HIS A 19 -10.36 10.07 13.48
CA HIS A 19 -10.66 10.97 14.60
C HIS A 19 -10.49 12.46 14.25
N GLN A 20 -9.71 12.79 13.21
CA GLN A 20 -9.53 14.15 12.70
C GLN A 20 -10.66 14.59 11.75
N GLY A 21 -11.67 13.74 11.51
CA GLY A 21 -12.85 14.07 10.73
C GLY A 21 -12.84 13.51 9.30
N ILE A 22 -11.85 12.71 8.91
CA ILE A 22 -11.85 12.07 7.59
C ILE A 22 -12.86 10.90 7.59
N PRO A 23 -13.76 10.82 6.59
CA PRO A 23 -14.74 9.74 6.50
C PRO A 23 -14.09 8.37 6.38
N LYS A 24 -14.70 7.36 7.03
CA LYS A 24 -14.26 5.96 6.95
C LYS A 24 -14.20 5.46 5.52
N LEU A 25 -15.17 5.85 4.68
CA LEU A 25 -15.29 5.39 3.30
C LEU A 25 -14.07 5.82 2.49
N THR A 26 -13.71 7.11 2.56
CA THR A 26 -12.54 7.68 1.90
C THR A 26 -11.25 6.97 2.32
N LEU A 27 -11.04 6.78 3.63
CA LEU A 27 -9.87 6.04 4.14
C LEU A 27 -9.83 4.58 3.68
N CYS A 28 -11.00 3.95 3.53
CA CYS A 28 -11.09 2.57 3.06
C CYS A 28 -10.79 2.44 1.56
N GLU A 29 -11.28 3.39 0.76
CA GLU A 29 -11.04 3.45 -0.69
C GLU A 29 -9.58 3.77 -1.00
N ASP A 30 -9.02 4.82 -0.41
CA ASP A 30 -7.65 5.29 -0.66
C ASP A 30 -6.60 4.24 -0.27
N PHE A 31 -6.77 3.63 0.90
CA PHE A 31 -5.78 2.70 1.46
C PHE A 31 -6.11 1.22 1.23
N GLY A 32 -7.20 0.91 0.51
CA GLY A 32 -7.61 -0.45 0.19
C GLY A 32 -7.92 -1.31 1.44
N VAL A 33 -8.47 -0.69 2.47
CA VAL A 33 -8.81 -1.31 3.77
C VAL A 33 -10.31 -1.58 3.83
N SER A 34 -10.73 -2.74 4.33
CA SER A 34 -12.17 -3.00 4.52
C SER A 34 -12.76 -2.13 5.64
N ILE A 35 -13.99 -1.65 5.45
CA ILE A 35 -14.73 -0.85 6.44
C ILE A 35 -14.82 -1.58 7.79
N ALA A 36 -15.03 -2.90 7.77
CA ALA A 36 -15.07 -3.72 8.97
C ALA A 36 -13.73 -3.75 9.72
N SER A 37 -12.60 -3.76 9.00
CA SER A 37 -11.26 -3.72 9.61
C SER A 37 -11.00 -2.36 10.25
N LEU A 38 -11.32 -1.26 9.55
CA LEU A 38 -11.18 0.09 10.10
C LEU A 38 -12.08 0.30 11.33
N ALA A 39 -13.35 -0.13 11.26
CA ALA A 39 -14.28 -0.05 12.38
C ALA A 39 -13.79 -0.85 13.60
N ARG A 40 -13.13 -2.00 13.38
CA ARG A 40 -12.45 -2.74 14.44
C ARG A 40 -11.30 -1.92 15.01
N TRP A 41 -10.41 -1.40 14.18
CA TRP A 41 -9.25 -0.62 14.65
C TRP A 41 -9.66 0.60 15.47
N ILE A 42 -10.70 1.33 15.05
CA ILE A 42 -11.25 2.49 15.78
C ILE A 42 -11.72 2.09 17.19
N LYS A 43 -12.28 0.88 17.36
CA LYS A 43 -12.71 0.39 18.68
C LYS A 43 -11.56 -0.10 19.57
N PHE A 44 -10.46 -0.57 18.97
CA PHE A 44 -9.36 -1.22 19.69
C PHE A 44 -8.19 -0.27 19.98
N TYR A 45 -7.97 0.76 19.16
CA TYR A 45 -6.87 1.70 19.32
C TYR A 45 -7.38 3.01 19.93
N ASN A 46 -6.92 3.32 21.15
CA ASN A 46 -7.10 4.64 21.74
C ASN A 46 -6.10 5.66 21.16
N MET A 47 -6.54 6.91 21.02
CA MET A 47 -5.82 8.06 20.49
C MET A 47 -4.73 8.54 21.46
N GLU A 48 -3.75 7.71 21.75
CA GLU A 48 -2.61 8.13 22.57
C GLU A 48 -1.34 8.09 21.72
N SER A 49 -0.76 9.29 21.55
CA SER A 49 0.61 9.62 21.11
C SER A 49 0.96 9.82 19.63
N ILE A 50 0.06 9.66 18.65
CA ILE A 50 0.42 9.91 17.24
C ILE A 50 0.02 11.32 16.82
N ASP A 51 0.94 12.04 16.19
CA ASP A 51 0.69 13.36 15.60
C ASP A 51 0.07 13.25 14.18
N LEU A 52 -0.68 14.27 13.73
CA LEU A 52 -1.32 14.29 12.42
C LEU A 52 -0.30 14.22 11.30
N ASN A 53 0.76 15.01 11.39
CA ASN A 53 1.80 15.04 10.37
C ASN A 53 2.53 13.69 10.33
N GLU A 54 2.76 13.05 11.49
CA GLU A 54 3.31 11.69 11.53
C GLU A 54 2.35 10.67 10.89
N ALA A 55 1.05 10.74 11.18
CA ALA A 55 0.05 9.86 10.60
C ALA A 55 -0.04 9.99 9.08
N THR A 56 -0.07 11.21 8.54
CA THR A 56 -0.11 11.47 7.09
C THR A 56 1.16 10.98 6.41
N ASN A 57 2.33 11.24 6.99
CA ASN A 57 3.62 10.81 6.43
C ASN A 57 3.73 9.28 6.36
N ILE A 58 3.31 8.57 7.42
CA ILE A 58 3.32 7.09 7.44
C ILE A 58 2.43 6.53 6.32
N LEU A 59 1.26 7.14 6.10
CA LEU A 59 0.29 6.68 5.10
C LEU A 59 0.73 7.00 3.67
N GLN A 60 1.29 8.18 3.42
CA GLN A 60 1.89 8.54 2.14
C GLN A 60 3.07 7.61 1.81
N MET A 61 3.95 7.34 2.77
CA MET A 61 5.05 6.40 2.59
C MET A 61 4.55 4.98 2.29
N TYR A 62 3.44 4.55 2.89
CA TYR A 62 2.84 3.25 2.59
C TYR A 62 2.36 3.17 1.13
N GLU A 63 1.65 4.18 0.65
CA GLU A 63 1.15 4.21 -0.73
C GLU A 63 2.31 4.28 -1.73
N LEU A 64 3.34 5.09 -1.47
CA LEU A 64 4.54 5.15 -2.29
C LEU A 64 5.26 3.79 -2.37
N LYS A 65 5.36 3.04 -1.26
CA LYS A 65 5.95 1.69 -1.26
C LYS A 65 5.15 0.72 -2.12
N LYS A 66 3.82 0.80 -2.09
CA LYS A 66 2.94 -0.05 -2.90
C LYS A 66 3.08 0.26 -4.38
N GLN A 67 3.06 1.54 -4.75
CA GLN A 67 3.27 1.98 -6.14
C GLN A 67 4.65 1.57 -6.66
N LYS A 68 5.70 1.74 -5.85
CA LYS A 68 7.05 1.30 -6.18
C LYS A 68 7.12 -0.20 -6.45
N ALA A 69 6.49 -1.03 -5.61
CA ALA A 69 6.49 -2.47 -5.80
C ALA A 69 5.79 -2.91 -7.11
N ILE A 70 4.71 -2.24 -7.49
CA ILE A 70 4.03 -2.47 -8.77
C ILE A 70 4.96 -2.10 -9.93
N LEU A 71 5.57 -0.91 -9.87
CA LEU A 71 6.47 -0.43 -10.91
C LEU A 71 7.72 -1.31 -11.05
N GLU A 72 8.29 -1.79 -9.94
CA GLU A 72 9.41 -2.74 -9.95
C GLU A 72 9.01 -4.08 -10.61
N ALA A 73 7.79 -4.56 -10.35
CA ALA A 73 7.27 -5.77 -11.01
C ALA A 73 7.05 -5.57 -12.52
N GLU A 74 6.53 -4.41 -12.92
CA GLU A 74 6.36 -4.04 -14.34
C GLU A 74 7.71 -3.95 -15.06
N VAL A 75 8.69 -3.27 -14.46
CA VAL A 75 10.06 -3.16 -15.02
C VAL A 75 10.71 -4.54 -15.14
N SER A 76 10.53 -5.41 -14.14
CA SER A 76 11.05 -6.78 -14.20
C SER A 76 10.44 -7.57 -15.35
N ALA A 77 9.12 -7.51 -15.52
CA ALA A 77 8.41 -8.21 -16.60
C ALA A 77 8.82 -7.69 -17.99
N LEU A 78 8.98 -6.37 -18.13
CA LEU A 78 9.45 -5.75 -19.37
C LEU A 78 10.89 -6.17 -19.70
N SER A 79 11.77 -6.20 -18.69
CA SER A 79 13.15 -6.66 -18.88
C SER A 79 13.21 -8.13 -19.31
N GLU A 80 12.37 -8.99 -18.75
CA GLU A 80 12.27 -10.39 -19.13
C GLU A 80 11.77 -10.55 -20.58
N ALA A 81 10.75 -9.79 -20.98
CA ALA A 81 10.26 -9.78 -22.36
C ALA A 81 11.33 -9.33 -23.38
N ILE A 82 12.10 -8.28 -23.05
CA ILE A 82 13.23 -7.82 -23.88
C ILE A 82 14.29 -8.92 -24.01
N MET A 83 14.63 -9.60 -22.91
CA MET A 83 15.60 -10.69 -22.93
C MET A 83 15.15 -11.83 -23.84
N ILE A 84 13.89 -12.25 -23.74
CA ILE A 84 13.31 -13.29 -24.62
C ILE A 84 13.36 -12.84 -26.09
N PHE A 85 12.92 -11.62 -26.37
CA PHE A 85 12.89 -11.10 -27.75
C PHE A 85 14.29 -11.06 -28.39
N ASN A 86 15.30 -10.60 -27.66
CA ASN A 86 16.68 -10.58 -28.16
C ASN A 86 17.25 -11.99 -28.40
N MET A 87 16.89 -12.97 -27.56
CA MET A 87 17.29 -14.37 -27.76
C MET A 87 16.66 -14.96 -29.02
N GLU A 88 15.38 -14.68 -29.27
CA GLU A 88 14.66 -15.12 -30.47
C GLU A 88 15.27 -14.51 -31.74
N THR A 89 15.57 -13.21 -31.75
CA THR A 89 16.18 -12.56 -32.93
C THR A 89 17.59 -13.07 -33.23
N SER A 90 18.39 -13.39 -32.20
CA SER A 90 19.73 -13.96 -32.38
C SER A 90 19.75 -15.41 -32.88
N SER A 91 18.61 -16.12 -32.78
CA SER A 91 18.45 -17.52 -33.19
C SER A 91 17.98 -17.67 -34.65
N VAL A 92 17.58 -16.58 -35.31
CA VAL A 92 17.07 -16.57 -36.69
C VAL A 92 18.15 -16.13 -37.71
N GLU A 93 19.27 -15.56 -37.25
CA GLU A 93 20.36 -15.04 -38.11
C GLU A 93 21.50 -16.06 -38.39
N ASN A 94 21.36 -17.33 -38.00
CA ASN A 94 22.35 -18.40 -38.30
C ASN A 94 21.77 -19.49 -39.21
#